data_AF-A0A381QZE5-F1
#
_entry.id   AF-A0A381QZE5-F1
#
_cell.length_a   1.000
_cell.length_b   1.000
_cell.length_c   1.000
_cell.angle_alpha   90.00
_cell.angle_beta   90.00
_cell.angle_gamma   90.00
#
_symmetry.space_group_name_H-M   'P 1'
#
loop_
_entity.id
_entity.type
_entity.pdbx_description
1 polymer ?
#
loop_
_entity_poly.entity_id
_entity_poly.type
_entity_poly.pdbx_seq_one_letter_code
_entity_poly.pdbx_strand_id
1 'polypeptide(L)'
;MSKKFNNKQFEEHISDLIVDKENFRYIAKQKMIMKKIVYVLAEENWVQAEYSNSQLKTCRDFLVDYAWVYAVNELITILNDNGTLKEMSGVKKWADNYEENFLSAFLKTKELKANHENITDADNGKFITSFNRIINCKDEQSLVKKIIAVGEKHGILQTDLLSERGYTLELEGRLLDKIWDEA
;
A
#
# COMPACT_ATOMS: atom_id res chain seq x y z
N MET A 1 -6.04 -26.18 -5.91
CA MET A 1 -6.36 -25.28 -7.04
C MET A 1 -6.66 -23.90 -6.47
N SER A 2 -5.84 -22.90 -6.78
CA SER A 2 -6.14 -21.50 -6.45
C SER A 2 -7.52 -21.17 -7.01
N LYS A 3 -8.46 -20.70 -6.18
CA LYS A 3 -9.74 -20.20 -6.69
C LYS A 3 -9.39 -19.05 -7.63
N LYS A 4 -9.71 -19.21 -8.91
CA LYS A 4 -9.50 -18.15 -9.92
C LYS A 4 -10.15 -16.87 -9.39
N PHE A 5 -9.38 -15.79 -9.33
CA PHE A 5 -9.86 -14.48 -8.92
C PHE A 5 -11.10 -14.10 -9.73
N ASN A 6 -12.15 -13.65 -9.05
CA ASN A 6 -13.42 -13.33 -9.69
C ASN A 6 -13.49 -11.81 -9.92
N ASN A 7 -13.07 -11.36 -11.10
CA ASN A 7 -13.06 -9.94 -11.47
C ASN A 7 -14.42 -9.28 -11.28
N LYS A 8 -15.53 -9.96 -11.58
CA LYS A 8 -16.88 -9.41 -11.44
C LYS A 8 -17.24 -9.18 -9.97
N GLN A 9 -17.03 -10.18 -9.11
CA GLN A 9 -17.27 -10.02 -7.67
C GLN A 9 -16.37 -8.96 -7.06
N PHE A 10 -15.13 -8.85 -7.54
CA PHE A 10 -14.22 -7.81 -7.07
C PHE A 10 -14.66 -6.42 -7.54
N GLU A 11 -15.09 -6.27 -8.78
CA GLU A 11 -15.64 -5.01 -9.31
C GLU A 11 -16.85 -4.54 -8.50
N GLU A 12 -17.81 -5.44 -8.23
CA GLU A 12 -18.95 -5.16 -7.36
C GLU A 12 -18.51 -4.70 -5.96
N HIS A 13 -17.53 -5.39 -5.36
CA HIS A 13 -16.97 -5.02 -4.06
C HIS A 13 -16.29 -3.64 -4.09
N ILE A 14 -15.49 -3.35 -5.12
CA ILE A 14 -14.79 -2.08 -5.24
C ILE A 14 -15.76 -0.92 -5.49
N SER A 15 -16.85 -1.13 -6.26
CA SER A 15 -17.86 -0.08 -6.47
C SER A 15 -18.58 0.34 -5.19
N ASP A 16 -18.67 -0.57 -4.21
CA ASP A 16 -19.28 -0.30 -2.91
C ASP A 16 -18.30 0.35 -1.91
N LEU A 17 -16.99 0.38 -2.21
CA LEU A 17 -15.97 1.04 -1.39
C LEU A 17 -15.93 2.55 -1.65
N ILE A 18 -16.92 3.23 -1.08
CA ILE A 18 -17.00 4.69 -1.04
C ILE A 18 -16.41 5.18 0.28
N VAL A 19 -15.49 6.15 0.19
CA VAL A 19 -14.90 6.83 1.34
C VAL A 19 -15.18 8.32 1.30
N ASP A 20 -15.39 8.93 2.45
CA ASP A 20 -15.46 10.38 2.55
C ASP A 20 -14.09 11.04 2.32
N LYS A 21 -14.12 12.35 2.16
CA LYS A 21 -12.92 13.16 1.90
C LYS A 21 -11.92 13.15 3.07
N GLU A 22 -12.37 12.98 4.31
CA GLU A 22 -11.52 12.95 5.48
C GLU A 22 -10.78 11.60 5.57
N ASN A 23 -11.49 10.50 5.40
CA ASN A 23 -10.95 9.16 5.36
C ASN A 23 -10.02 8.95 4.17
N PHE A 24 -10.34 9.54 3.02
CA PHE A 24 -9.42 9.59 1.89
C PHE A 24 -8.07 10.24 2.26
N ARG A 25 -8.06 11.30 3.10
CA ARG A 25 -6.81 11.95 3.51
C ARG A 25 -5.93 11.00 4.31
N TYR A 26 -6.48 10.17 5.21
CA TYR A 26 -5.70 9.16 5.92
C TYR A 26 -5.03 8.17 4.96
N ILE A 27 -5.80 7.64 4.00
CA ILE A 27 -5.31 6.68 3.00
C ILE A 27 -4.21 7.31 2.14
N ALA A 28 -4.44 8.53 1.63
CA ALA A 28 -3.48 9.24 0.81
C ALA A 28 -2.19 9.60 1.58
N LYS A 29 -2.33 10.00 2.85
CA LYS A 29 -1.20 10.32 3.72
C LYS A 29 -0.36 9.08 4.04
N GLN A 30 -1.02 7.97 4.37
CA GLN A 30 -0.37 6.67 4.59
C GLN A 30 0.45 6.26 3.34
N LYS A 31 -0.17 6.30 2.15
CA LYS A 31 0.53 6.03 0.88
C LYS A 31 1.75 6.92 0.70
N MET A 32 1.62 8.22 0.96
CA MET A 32 2.72 9.18 0.81
C MET A 32 3.88 8.90 1.77
N ILE A 33 3.59 8.64 3.05
CA ILE A 33 4.62 8.31 4.05
C ILE A 33 5.33 7.01 3.66
N MET A 34 4.58 5.95 3.38
CA MET A 34 5.18 4.66 3.02
C MET A 34 6.00 4.76 1.73
N LYS A 35 5.51 5.50 0.73
CA LYS A 35 6.24 5.74 -0.52
C LYS A 35 7.63 6.35 -0.29
N LYS A 36 7.77 7.26 0.67
CA LYS A 36 9.08 7.85 1.01
C LYS A 36 10.04 6.79 1.55
N ILE A 37 9.57 5.93 2.45
CA ILE A 37 10.39 4.81 2.96
C ILE A 37 10.72 3.82 1.85
N VAL A 38 9.81 3.55 0.90
CA VAL A 38 10.15 2.71 -0.26
C VAL A 38 11.31 3.29 -1.07
N TYR A 39 11.44 4.63 -1.17
CA TYR A 39 12.64 5.22 -1.77
C TYR A 39 13.89 5.01 -0.93
N VAL A 40 13.81 5.19 0.39
CA VAL A 40 14.95 4.95 1.29
C VAL A 40 15.42 3.50 1.18
N LEU A 41 14.49 2.54 1.15
CA LEU A 41 14.80 1.13 0.93
C LEU A 41 15.44 0.82 -0.42
N ALA A 42 15.31 1.70 -1.40
CA ALA A 42 15.94 1.55 -2.71
C ALA A 42 17.39 2.05 -2.75
N GLU A 43 17.85 2.77 -1.72
CA GLU A 43 19.19 3.38 -1.72
C GLU A 43 20.30 2.32 -1.61
N GLU A 44 19.98 1.15 -1.06
CA GLU A 44 20.91 0.06 -0.88
C GLU A 44 20.42 -1.22 -1.56
N ASN A 45 21.37 -1.96 -2.14
CA ASN A 45 21.14 -3.35 -2.50
C ASN A 45 21.23 -4.20 -1.23
N TRP A 46 20.10 -4.72 -0.75
CA TRP A 46 20.03 -5.34 0.59
C TRP A 46 20.96 -6.56 0.74
N VAL A 47 21.18 -7.31 -0.35
CA VAL A 47 22.06 -8.48 -0.31
C VAL A 47 23.53 -8.05 -0.27
N GLN A 48 23.92 -7.04 -1.07
CA GLN A 48 25.29 -6.51 -1.06
C GLN A 48 25.61 -5.75 0.22
N ALA A 49 24.61 -5.11 0.83
CA ALA A 49 24.70 -4.46 2.12
C ALA A 49 24.65 -5.45 3.30
N GLU A 50 24.66 -6.76 3.02
CA GLU A 50 24.70 -7.84 4.01
C GLU A 50 23.53 -7.80 5.02
N TYR A 51 22.35 -7.36 4.58
CA TYR A 51 21.16 -7.33 5.44
C TYR A 51 20.87 -8.72 6.00
N SER A 52 20.55 -8.78 7.30
CA SER A 52 20.19 -10.03 7.93
C SER A 52 18.87 -10.57 7.37
N ASN A 53 18.62 -11.88 7.54
CA ASN A 53 17.36 -12.48 7.08
C ASN A 53 16.12 -11.80 7.70
N SER A 54 16.25 -11.28 8.92
CA SER A 54 15.18 -10.53 9.58
C SER A 54 14.93 -9.20 8.87
N GLN A 55 15.98 -8.42 8.60
CA GLN A 55 15.89 -7.15 7.88
C GLN A 55 15.33 -7.33 6.46
N LEU A 56 15.81 -8.34 5.72
CA LEU A 56 15.29 -8.70 4.39
C LEU A 56 13.80 -9.03 4.44
N LYS A 57 13.35 -9.76 5.47
CA LYS A 57 11.94 -10.06 5.66
C LYS A 57 11.14 -8.80 5.95
N THR A 58 11.61 -7.94 6.85
CA THR A 58 10.93 -6.68 7.21
C THR A 58 10.81 -5.75 6.01
N CYS A 59 11.88 -5.58 5.22
CA CYS A 59 11.86 -4.77 4.00
C CYS A 59 10.83 -5.31 2.99
N ARG A 60 10.79 -6.63 2.77
CA ARG A 60 9.81 -7.27 1.88
C ARG A 60 8.38 -7.11 2.39
N ASP A 61 8.17 -7.31 3.69
CA ASP A 61 6.86 -7.14 4.31
C ASP A 61 6.38 -5.69 4.20
N PHE A 62 7.29 -4.71 4.33
CA PHE A 62 7.01 -3.30 4.11
C PHE A 62 6.54 -3.03 2.67
N LEU A 63 7.24 -3.57 1.67
CA LEU A 63 6.84 -3.44 0.26
C LEU A 63 5.47 -4.08 -0.03
N VAL A 64 5.19 -5.25 0.58
CA VAL A 64 3.91 -5.96 0.43
C VAL A 64 2.75 -5.16 1.04
N ASP A 65 2.97 -4.54 2.19
CA ASP A 65 1.98 -3.68 2.83
C ASP A 65 1.80 -2.36 2.05
N TYR A 66 2.89 -1.78 1.53
CA TYR A 66 2.83 -0.62 0.64
C TYR A 66 2.03 -0.93 -0.62
N ALA A 67 2.21 -2.10 -1.23
CA ALA A 67 1.47 -2.54 -2.40
C ALA A 67 -0.04 -2.55 -2.17
N TRP A 68 -0.48 -2.99 -0.98
CA TRP A 68 -1.88 -2.96 -0.58
C TRP A 68 -2.41 -1.53 -0.41
N VAL A 69 -1.67 -0.67 0.31
CA VAL A 69 -2.06 0.74 0.49
C VAL A 69 -2.12 1.49 -0.84
N TYR A 70 -1.16 1.23 -1.73
CA TYR A 70 -1.15 1.76 -3.10
C TYR A 70 -2.41 1.33 -3.86
N ALA A 71 -2.73 0.04 -3.84
CA ALA A 71 -3.90 -0.51 -4.54
C ALA A 71 -5.21 0.08 -4.01
N VAL A 72 -5.39 0.14 -2.69
CA VAL A 72 -6.56 0.78 -2.06
C VAL A 72 -6.72 2.20 -2.56
N ASN A 73 -5.65 3.00 -2.51
CA ASN A 73 -5.72 4.41 -2.93
C ASN A 73 -6.10 4.58 -4.40
N GLU A 74 -5.77 3.63 -5.27
CA GLU A 74 -6.14 3.65 -6.69
C GLU A 74 -7.54 3.09 -6.98
N LEU A 75 -8.11 2.29 -6.07
CA LEU A 75 -9.38 1.59 -6.28
C LEU A 75 -10.58 2.15 -5.50
N ILE A 76 -10.41 3.12 -4.62
CA ILE A 76 -11.54 3.72 -3.90
C ILE A 76 -12.35 4.72 -4.73
N THR A 77 -13.58 4.97 -4.32
CA THR A 77 -14.41 6.10 -4.76
C THR A 77 -14.52 7.13 -3.64
N ILE A 78 -14.30 8.41 -3.95
CA ILE A 78 -14.36 9.49 -2.97
C ILE A 78 -15.73 10.19 -3.03
N LEU A 79 -16.42 10.30 -1.90
CA LEU A 79 -17.58 11.16 -1.72
C LEU A 79 -17.14 12.58 -1.35
N ASN A 80 -17.37 13.54 -2.25
CA ASN A 80 -17.04 14.94 -2.02
C ASN A 80 -18.10 15.66 -1.17
N ASP A 81 -17.71 16.79 -0.57
CA ASP A 81 -18.57 17.63 0.29
C ASP A 81 -19.87 18.10 -0.41
N ASN A 82 -19.87 18.18 -1.75
CA ASN A 82 -21.03 18.55 -2.56
C ASN A 82 -21.92 17.36 -2.97
N GLY A 83 -21.67 16.16 -2.41
CA GLY A 83 -22.42 14.93 -2.72
C GLY A 83 -22.01 14.22 -4.00
N THR A 84 -20.98 14.70 -4.71
CA THR A 84 -20.50 14.05 -5.95
C THR A 84 -19.50 12.93 -5.65
N LEU A 85 -19.58 11.85 -6.42
CA LEU A 85 -18.63 10.74 -6.37
C LEU A 85 -17.50 10.95 -7.37
N LYS A 86 -16.27 10.67 -6.93
CA LYS A 86 -15.06 10.68 -7.76
C LYS A 86 -14.33 9.35 -7.63
N GLU A 87 -14.38 8.55 -8.67
CA GLU A 87 -13.64 7.29 -8.77
C GLU A 87 -12.14 7.58 -8.96
N MET A 88 -11.30 6.81 -8.27
CA MET A 88 -9.86 6.82 -8.49
C MET A 88 -9.49 6.06 -9.77
N SER A 89 -8.29 6.31 -10.30
CA SER A 89 -7.93 5.86 -11.65
C SER A 89 -7.90 4.35 -11.83
N GLY A 90 -7.56 3.60 -10.79
CA GLY A 90 -7.48 2.14 -10.82
C GLY A 90 -8.84 1.49 -11.06
N VAL A 91 -9.95 2.09 -10.59
CA VAL A 91 -11.32 1.56 -10.74
C VAL A 91 -11.61 1.22 -12.20
N LYS A 92 -11.33 2.15 -13.12
CA LYS A 92 -11.56 1.94 -14.57
C LYS A 92 -10.37 1.32 -15.28
N LYS A 93 -9.15 1.71 -14.92
CA LYS A 93 -7.95 1.27 -15.65
C LYS A 93 -7.59 -0.19 -15.41
N TRP A 94 -8.01 -0.75 -14.28
CA TRP A 94 -7.67 -2.13 -13.91
C TRP A 94 -8.82 -3.11 -14.11
N ALA A 95 -10.00 -2.63 -14.55
CA ALA A 95 -11.15 -3.46 -14.89
C ALA A 95 -10.78 -4.59 -15.87
N ASP A 96 -11.62 -5.61 -15.91
CA ASP A 96 -11.48 -6.88 -16.66
C ASP A 96 -10.38 -7.83 -16.15
N ASN A 97 -9.25 -7.30 -15.68
CA ASN A 97 -8.13 -8.09 -15.15
C ASN A 97 -7.38 -7.37 -14.03
N TYR A 98 -8.03 -7.27 -12.86
CA TYR A 98 -7.54 -6.46 -11.76
C TYR A 98 -6.16 -6.87 -11.26
N GLU A 99 -5.90 -8.17 -11.07
CA GLU A 99 -4.61 -8.65 -10.53
C GLU A 99 -3.44 -8.28 -11.45
N GLU A 100 -3.56 -8.55 -12.76
CA GLU A 100 -2.50 -8.29 -13.74
C GLU A 100 -2.30 -6.79 -13.96
N ASN A 101 -3.40 -6.03 -14.09
CA ASN A 101 -3.34 -4.59 -14.30
C ASN A 101 -2.78 -3.86 -13.08
N PHE A 102 -3.17 -4.27 -11.86
CA PHE A 102 -2.57 -3.78 -10.63
C PHE A 102 -1.06 -4.05 -10.61
N LEU A 103 -0.63 -5.29 -10.82
CA LEU A 103 0.78 -5.66 -10.74
C LEU A 103 1.61 -4.88 -11.76
N SER A 104 1.12 -4.82 -13.01
CA SER A 104 1.75 -4.04 -14.09
C SER A 104 1.86 -2.56 -13.75
N ALA A 105 0.82 -1.96 -13.15
CA ALA A 105 0.83 -0.56 -12.73
C ALA A 105 1.79 -0.32 -11.55
N PHE A 106 1.76 -1.19 -10.54
CA PHE A 106 2.56 -1.07 -9.32
C PHE A 106 4.06 -1.19 -9.60
N LEU A 107 4.48 -2.20 -10.37
CA LEU A 107 5.88 -2.38 -10.77
C LEU A 107 6.40 -1.24 -11.65
N LYS A 108 5.52 -0.50 -12.33
CA LYS A 108 5.89 0.66 -13.16
C LYS A 108 6.03 1.96 -12.35
N THR A 109 5.64 1.99 -11.08
CA THR A 109 5.83 3.16 -10.23
C THR A 109 7.31 3.48 -10.06
N LYS A 110 7.65 4.77 -9.88
CA LYS A 110 9.05 5.22 -9.79
C LYS A 110 9.77 4.58 -8.60
N GLU A 111 9.09 4.47 -7.48
CA GLU A 111 9.59 3.90 -6.23
C GLU A 111 9.86 2.40 -6.32
N LEU A 112 9.02 1.63 -7.05
CA LEU A 112 9.27 0.19 -7.25
C LEU A 112 10.36 -0.05 -8.28
N LYS A 113 10.43 0.79 -9.33
CA LYS A 113 11.57 0.78 -10.27
C LYS A 113 12.90 1.07 -9.59
N ALA A 114 12.91 1.96 -8.58
CA ALA A 114 14.12 2.21 -7.80
C ALA A 114 14.58 0.93 -7.06
N ASN A 115 13.63 0.13 -6.55
CA ASN A 115 13.90 -1.12 -5.85
C ASN A 115 14.18 -2.35 -6.76
N HIS A 116 14.44 -2.16 -8.06
CA HIS A 116 14.56 -3.27 -9.01
C HIS A 116 15.67 -4.28 -8.68
N GLU A 117 16.71 -3.88 -7.95
CA GLU A 117 17.77 -4.79 -7.49
C GLU A 117 17.37 -5.63 -6.27
N ASN A 118 16.35 -5.19 -5.53
CA ASN A 118 15.90 -5.79 -4.27
C ASN A 118 14.66 -6.69 -4.43
N ILE A 119 13.93 -6.54 -5.55
CA ILE A 119 12.68 -7.24 -5.83
C ILE A 119 12.90 -8.28 -6.92
N THR A 120 12.30 -9.46 -6.74
CA THR A 120 12.36 -10.54 -7.71
C THR A 120 10.97 -10.91 -8.22
N ASP A 121 10.88 -11.64 -9.33
CA ASP A 121 9.60 -12.14 -9.85
C ASP A 121 8.84 -13.03 -8.85
N ALA A 122 9.56 -13.67 -7.91
CA ALA A 122 8.96 -14.46 -6.84
C ALA A 122 8.12 -13.60 -5.87
N ASP A 123 8.37 -12.29 -5.79
CA ASP A 123 7.63 -11.37 -4.94
C ASP A 123 6.29 -10.94 -5.56
N ASN A 124 6.12 -11.09 -6.88
CA ASN A 124 4.87 -10.74 -7.59
C ASN A 124 3.65 -11.47 -7.01
N GLY A 125 3.81 -12.75 -6.66
CA GLY A 125 2.75 -13.53 -6.01
C GLY A 125 2.35 -12.97 -4.64
N LYS A 126 3.29 -12.38 -3.90
CA LYS A 126 2.99 -11.73 -2.61
C LYS A 126 2.26 -10.41 -2.81
N PHE A 127 2.61 -9.62 -3.81
CA PHE A 127 1.89 -8.38 -4.14
C PHE A 127 0.45 -8.67 -4.56
N ILE A 128 0.23 -9.66 -5.42
CA ILE A 128 -1.13 -10.11 -5.81
C ILE A 128 -1.90 -10.64 -4.58
N THR A 129 -1.25 -11.45 -3.74
CA THR A 129 -1.89 -11.95 -2.51
C THR A 129 -2.27 -10.80 -1.58
N SER A 130 -1.43 -9.77 -1.48
CA SER A 130 -1.71 -8.56 -0.71
C SER A 130 -2.92 -7.84 -1.28
N PHE A 131 -2.91 -7.56 -2.58
CA PHE A 131 -4.00 -6.94 -3.32
C PHE A 131 -5.35 -7.64 -3.08
N ASN A 132 -5.38 -8.96 -3.15
CA ASN A 132 -6.59 -9.75 -2.93
C ASN A 132 -7.21 -9.56 -1.54
N ARG A 133 -6.44 -9.09 -0.54
CA ARG A 133 -6.96 -8.82 0.80
C ARG A 133 -7.90 -7.61 0.85
N ILE A 134 -7.98 -6.79 -0.20
CA ILE A 134 -8.94 -5.68 -0.29
C ILE A 134 -10.39 -6.19 -0.13
N ILE A 135 -10.68 -7.39 -0.64
CA ILE A 135 -12.01 -8.02 -0.51
C ILE A 135 -12.46 -8.22 0.94
N ASN A 136 -11.53 -8.21 1.90
CA ASN A 136 -11.85 -8.38 3.32
C ASN A 136 -12.32 -7.08 3.99
N CYS A 137 -12.15 -5.93 3.34
CA CYS A 137 -12.63 -4.63 3.83
C CYS A 137 -14.02 -4.39 3.25
N LYS A 138 -15.07 -4.59 4.06
CA LYS A 138 -16.47 -4.61 3.60
C LYS A 138 -17.13 -3.24 3.54
N ASP A 139 -16.54 -2.28 4.22
CA ASP A 139 -17.08 -0.93 4.42
C ASP A 139 -15.93 0.05 4.67
N GLU A 140 -16.24 1.34 4.64
CA GLU A 140 -15.28 2.41 4.90
C GLU A 140 -14.57 2.26 6.25
N GLN A 141 -15.32 1.93 7.32
CA GLN A 141 -14.75 1.85 8.67
C GLN A 141 -13.70 0.73 8.79
N SER A 142 -14.00 -0.44 8.25
CA SER A 142 -13.08 -1.59 8.22
C SER A 142 -11.86 -1.30 7.35
N LEU A 143 -12.04 -0.59 6.22
CA LEU A 143 -10.95 -0.15 5.36
C LEU A 143 -10.00 0.81 6.10
N VAL A 144 -10.53 1.86 6.71
CA VAL A 144 -9.74 2.87 7.45
C VAL A 144 -9.02 2.22 8.63
N LYS A 145 -9.70 1.37 9.40
CA LYS A 145 -9.08 0.62 10.50
C LYS A 145 -7.92 -0.24 10.01
N LYS A 146 -8.06 -0.88 8.85
CA LYS A 146 -7.00 -1.71 8.26
C LYS A 146 -5.83 -0.86 7.77
N ILE A 147 -6.09 0.31 7.16
CA ILE A 147 -5.07 1.28 6.74
C ILE A 147 -4.22 1.74 7.93
N ILE A 148 -4.86 2.11 9.04
CA ILE A 148 -4.17 2.52 10.27
C ILE A 148 -3.34 1.36 10.82
N ALA A 149 -3.92 0.16 10.94
CA ALA A 149 -3.21 -1.01 11.46
C ALA A 149 -1.99 -1.41 10.61
N VAL A 150 -2.06 -1.22 9.28
CA VAL A 150 -0.90 -1.40 8.39
C VAL A 150 0.20 -0.39 8.70
N GLY A 151 -0.16 0.87 8.94
CA GLY A 151 0.80 1.89 9.35
C GLY A 151 1.45 1.59 10.70
N GLU A 152 0.64 1.26 11.70
CA GLU A 152 1.10 1.00 13.07
C GLU A 152 2.10 -0.16 13.14
N LYS A 153 1.90 -1.19 12.31
CA LYS A 153 2.85 -2.31 12.16
C LYS A 153 4.28 -1.83 11.90
N HIS A 154 4.43 -0.75 11.13
CA HIS A 154 5.71 -0.17 10.73
C HIS A 154 6.11 1.04 11.58
N GLY A 155 5.32 1.42 12.58
CA GLY A 155 5.58 2.62 13.38
C GLY A 155 5.05 3.91 12.76
N ILE A 156 4.02 3.86 11.91
CA ILE A 156 3.26 5.06 11.50
C ILE A 156 2.03 5.15 12.41
N LEU A 157 2.00 6.14 13.29
CA LEU A 157 0.90 6.35 14.23
C LEU A 157 -0.23 7.14 13.57
N GLN A 158 -1.44 7.02 14.11
CA GLN A 158 -2.58 7.80 13.63
C GLN A 158 -2.33 9.32 13.68
N THR A 159 -1.58 9.79 14.66
CA THR A 159 -1.18 11.21 14.78
C THR A 159 -0.31 11.68 13.62
N ASP A 160 0.50 10.81 13.01
CA ASP A 160 1.30 11.15 11.83
C ASP A 160 0.43 11.34 10.59
N LEU A 161 -0.71 10.64 10.55
CA LEU A 161 -1.69 10.76 9.48
C LEU A 161 -2.52 12.04 9.59
N LEU A 162 -2.68 12.56 10.81
CA LEU A 162 -3.33 13.84 11.12
C LEU A 162 -2.40 15.05 10.97
N SER A 163 -1.08 14.84 11.06
CA SER A 163 -0.09 15.91 11.09
C SER A 163 -0.07 16.75 9.80
N GLU A 164 -0.27 18.06 9.95
CA GLU A 164 -0.10 19.03 8.87
C GLU A 164 1.34 19.09 8.37
N ARG A 165 2.32 18.87 9.26
CA ARG A 165 3.76 18.83 8.93
C ARG A 165 4.11 17.63 8.05
N GLY A 166 3.26 16.62 8.04
CA GLY A 166 3.44 15.41 7.25
C GLY A 166 4.63 14.58 7.68
N TYR A 167 5.49 14.24 6.73
CA TYR A 167 6.62 13.34 6.98
C TYR A 167 7.77 14.09 7.64
N THR A 168 8.18 13.65 8.83
CA THR A 168 9.23 14.27 9.66
C THR A 168 10.43 13.34 9.83
N LEU A 169 11.58 13.90 10.23
CA LEU A 169 12.78 13.10 10.54
C LEU A 169 12.55 12.14 11.73
N GLU A 170 11.71 12.53 12.70
CA GLU A 170 11.33 11.65 13.81
C GLU A 170 10.51 10.44 13.33
N LEU A 171 9.56 10.67 12.42
CA LEU A 171 8.78 9.60 11.81
C LEU A 171 9.68 8.68 10.97
N GLU A 172 10.57 9.26 10.17
CA GLU A 172 11.58 8.52 9.41
C GLU A 172 12.41 7.64 10.34
N GLY A 173 13.03 8.22 11.38
CA GLY A 173 13.81 7.47 12.37
C GLY A 173 13.04 6.29 12.97
N ARG A 174 11.79 6.49 13.41
CA ARG A 174 10.99 5.41 13.98
C ARG A 174 10.66 4.29 12.99
N LEU A 175 10.42 4.64 11.72
CA LEU A 175 10.17 3.67 10.64
C LEU A 175 11.42 2.86 10.33
N LEU A 176 12.55 3.54 10.34
CA LEU A 176 13.86 3.00 10.04
C LEU A 176 14.39 2.11 11.16
N ASP A 177 14.20 2.51 12.41
CA ASP A 177 14.47 1.68 13.59
C ASP A 177 13.68 0.37 13.51
N LYS A 178 12.41 0.40 13.07
CA LYS A 178 11.61 -0.82 12.87
C LYS A 178 12.15 -1.77 11.80
N ILE A 179 12.88 -1.24 10.82
CA ILE A 179 13.46 -2.01 9.73
C ILE A 179 14.83 -2.57 10.13
N TRP A 180 15.62 -1.78 10.86
CA TRP A 180 16.99 -2.11 11.21
C TRP A 180 17.18 -2.75 12.58
N ASP A 181 16.25 -2.58 13.53
CA ASP A 181 16.26 -3.29 14.81
C ASP A 181 16.08 -4.78 14.57
N GLU A 182 17.08 -5.56 14.99
CA GLU A 182 17.07 -7.03 14.91
C GLU A 182 16.27 -7.69 16.05
N ALA A 183 15.37 -6.95 16.70
CA ALA A 183 14.64 -7.36 17.91
C ALA A 183 13.69 -8.55 17.72
#